data_AF-A0A524J6R7-F1
#
_entry.id   AF-A0A524J6R7-F1
#
_cell.length_a   1.000
_cell.length_b   1.000
_cell.length_c   1.000
_cell.angle_alpha   90.00
_cell.angle_beta   90.00
_cell.angle_gamma   90.00
#
_symmetry.space_group_name_H-M   'P 1'
#
loop_
_entity.id
_entity.type
_entity.pdbx_description
1 polymer ?
#
loop_
_entity_poly.entity_id
_entity_poly.type
_entity_poly.pdbx_seq_one_letter_code
_entity_poly.pdbx_strand_id
1 'polypeptide(L)'
;MSKTAALSHLFRSLKAPAAARALPKLAERAREEEWSFERFAEALLSTEVSARESHGGENRIKTARFPARKTLEEFDFGFQRSVKKTVVSHLGQLDFLHSRENVVMLGPP
;
A
#
# COMPACT_ATOMS: atom_id res chain seq x y z
N MET A 1 -28.23 20.43 -8.36
CA MET A 1 -27.32 19.58 -7.54
C MET A 1 -25.89 19.94 -7.91
N SER A 2 -25.09 20.46 -6.97
CA SER A 2 -23.77 21.04 -7.25
C SER A 2 -22.81 20.01 -7.84
N LYS A 3 -22.09 20.36 -8.93
CA LYS A 3 -21.12 19.49 -9.64
C LYS A 3 -20.09 18.85 -8.68
N THR A 4 -19.76 19.53 -7.58
CA THR A 4 -18.86 19.04 -6.53
C THR A 4 -19.42 17.80 -5.81
N ALA A 5 -20.72 17.75 -5.55
CA ALA A 5 -21.36 16.62 -4.86
C ALA A 5 -21.34 15.35 -5.71
N ALA A 6 -21.49 15.48 -7.04
CA ALA A 6 -21.39 14.36 -7.97
C ALA A 6 -19.96 13.78 -7.99
N LEU A 7 -18.94 14.63 -8.10
CA LEU A 7 -17.54 14.19 -8.08
C LEU A 7 -17.18 13.51 -6.75
N SER A 8 -17.60 14.07 -5.61
CA SER A 8 -17.39 13.44 -4.31
C SER A 8 -17.99 12.02 -4.23
N HIS A 9 -19.20 11.84 -4.78
CA HIS A 9 -19.83 10.52 -4.83
C HIS A 9 -19.07 9.54 -5.74
N LEU A 10 -18.63 9.97 -6.92
CA LEU A 10 -17.88 9.14 -7.87
C LEU A 10 -16.54 8.67 -7.28
N PHE A 11 -15.76 9.57 -6.69
CA PHE A 11 -14.48 9.19 -6.06
C PHE A 11 -14.68 8.22 -4.90
N ARG A 12 -15.73 8.41 -4.10
CA ARG A 12 -16.06 7.49 -3.00
C ARG A 12 -16.40 6.10 -3.53
N SER A 13 -17.22 6.02 -4.58
CA SER A 13 -17.63 4.76 -5.19
C SER A 13 -16.45 3.99 -5.81
N LEU A 14 -15.51 4.71 -6.42
CA LEU A 14 -14.27 4.13 -6.99
C LEU A 14 -13.17 3.85 -5.94
N LYS A 15 -13.41 4.17 -4.66
CA LYS A 15 -12.39 4.13 -3.60
C LYS A 15 -11.11 4.86 -4.03
N ALA A 16 -11.26 6.08 -4.55
CA ALA A 16 -10.16 6.88 -5.08
C ALA A 16 -9.89 8.15 -4.22
N PRO A 17 -9.53 7.98 -2.93
CA PRO A 17 -9.39 9.10 -2.00
C PRO A 17 -8.19 10.00 -2.29
N ALA A 18 -7.11 9.48 -2.89
CA ALA A 18 -5.95 10.30 -3.23
C ALA A 18 -6.24 11.19 -4.44
N ALA A 19 -6.88 10.64 -5.47
CA ALA A 19 -7.38 11.44 -6.60
C ALA A 19 -8.38 12.52 -6.14
N ALA A 20 -9.31 12.19 -5.24
CA ALA A 20 -10.28 13.15 -4.70
C ALA A 20 -9.60 14.35 -4.01
N ARG A 21 -8.53 14.09 -3.23
CA ARG A 21 -7.75 15.14 -2.55
C ARG A 21 -6.89 15.95 -3.51
N ALA A 22 -6.35 15.31 -4.55
CA ALA A 22 -5.48 15.95 -5.54
C ALA A 22 -6.26 16.79 -6.58
N LEU A 23 -7.54 16.48 -6.80
CA LEU A 23 -8.37 17.09 -7.84
C LEU A 23 -8.30 18.63 -7.87
N PRO A 24 -8.51 19.37 -6.76
CA PRO A 24 -8.56 20.84 -6.82
C PRO A 24 -7.24 21.43 -7.33
N LYS A 25 -6.12 20.95 -6.78
CA LYS A 25 -4.77 21.42 -7.12
C LYS A 25 -4.37 21.03 -8.55
N LEU A 26 -4.69 19.81 -8.98
CA LEU A 26 -4.42 19.38 -10.35
C LEU A 26 -5.28 20.12 -11.37
N ALA A 27 -6.53 20.44 -11.04
CA ALA A 27 -7.43 21.18 -11.92
C ALA A 27 -7.04 22.66 -12.06
N GLU A 28 -6.46 23.28 -11.02
CA GLU A 28 -5.84 24.60 -11.12
C GLU A 28 -4.61 24.56 -12.04
N ARG A 29 -3.67 23.65 -11.75
CA ARG A 29 -2.46 23.49 -12.54
C ARG A 29 -2.73 23.19 -14.02
N ALA A 30 -3.69 22.31 -14.30
CA ALA A 30 -4.07 21.96 -15.67
C ALA A 30 -4.63 23.16 -16.45
N ARG A 31 -5.29 24.11 -15.77
CA ARG A 31 -5.77 25.36 -16.40
C ARG A 31 -4.63 26.33 -16.64
N GLU A 32 -3.72 26.47 -15.69
CA GLU A 32 -2.56 27.38 -15.79
C GLU A 32 -1.57 26.92 -16.86
N GLU A 33 -1.33 25.62 -16.97
CA GLU A 33 -0.39 25.02 -17.91
C GLU A 33 -1.04 24.53 -19.22
N GLU A 34 -2.32 24.85 -19.44
CA GLU A 34 -3.10 24.48 -20.64
C GLU A 34 -2.99 22.97 -20.99
N TRP A 35 -3.19 22.10 -20.01
CA TRP A 35 -3.12 20.66 -20.23
C TRP A 35 -4.26 20.16 -21.12
N SER A 36 -3.95 19.15 -21.94
CA SER A 36 -5.00 18.35 -22.58
C SER A 36 -5.81 17.58 -21.53
N PHE A 37 -7.04 17.20 -21.89
CA PHE A 37 -7.90 16.41 -20.99
C PHE A 37 -7.29 15.05 -20.66
N GLU A 38 -6.59 14.44 -21.62
CA GLU A 38 -5.87 13.17 -21.46
C GLU A 38 -4.76 13.31 -20.42
N ARG A 39 -3.94 14.37 -20.50
CA ARG A 39 -2.86 14.63 -19.54
C ARG A 39 -3.39 14.86 -18.13
N PHE A 40 -4.49 15.59 -18.01
CA PHE A 40 -5.15 15.79 -16.71
C PHE A 40 -5.69 14.48 -16.13
N ALA A 41 -6.36 13.66 -16.95
CA ALA A 41 -6.87 12.36 -16.52
C ALA A 41 -5.74 11.41 -16.10
N GLU A 42 -4.66 11.36 -16.89
CA GLU A 42 -3.45 10.58 -16.58
C GLU A 42 -2.85 10.99 -15.23
N ALA A 43 -2.64 12.29 -15.01
CA ALA A 43 -2.06 12.80 -13.75
C ALA A 43 -2.95 12.49 -12.53
N LEU A 44 -4.27 12.65 -12.68
CA LEU A 44 -5.23 12.39 -11.61
C LEU A 44 -5.29 10.90 -11.24
N LEU A 45 -5.33 10.02 -12.23
CA LEU A 45 -5.35 8.57 -12.02
C LEU A 45 -4.02 8.05 -11.51
N SER A 46 -2.90 8.56 -12.03
CA SER A 46 -1.55 8.19 -11.57
C SER A 46 -1.35 8.52 -10.09
N THR A 47 -1.88 9.64 -9.62
CA THR A 47 -1.85 10.02 -8.19
C THR A 47 -2.51 8.94 -7.31
N GLU A 48 -3.63 8.38 -7.76
CA GLU A 48 -4.31 7.30 -7.02
C GLU A 48 -3.54 5.98 -7.07
N VAL A 49 -2.99 5.62 -8.23
CA VAL A 49 -2.17 4.40 -8.38
C VAL A 49 -0.95 4.46 -7.47
N SER A 50 -0.17 5.55 -7.54
CA SER A 50 1.01 5.73 -6.69
C SER A 50 0.65 5.73 -5.20
N ALA A 51 -0.51 6.29 -4.82
CA ALA A 51 -0.99 6.21 -3.44
C ALA A 51 -1.30 4.76 -3.02
N ARG A 52 -1.93 3.96 -3.88
CA ARG A 52 -2.23 2.54 -3.58
C ARG A 52 -0.97 1.70 -3.44
N GLU A 53 0.01 1.93 -4.32
CA GLU A 53 1.30 1.24 -4.28
C GLU A 53 2.07 1.57 -3.01
N SER A 54 2.15 2.85 -2.64
CA SER A 54 2.85 3.30 -1.43
C SER A 54 2.14 2.90 -0.14
N HIS A 55 0.80 2.93 -0.09
CA HIS A 55 0.05 2.72 1.14
C HIS A 55 -0.41 1.27 1.35
N GLY A 56 -0.36 0.42 0.33
CA GLY A 56 -0.91 -0.94 0.41
C GLY A 56 -0.29 -1.78 1.52
N GLY A 57 1.04 -1.78 1.64
CA GLY A 57 1.76 -2.54 2.67
C GLY A 57 1.50 -2.00 4.08
N GLU A 58 1.82 -0.72 4.29
CA GLU A 58 1.73 -0.08 5.61
C GLU A 58 0.29 0.01 6.14
N ASN A 59 -0.71 0.26 5.29
CA ASN A 59 -2.10 0.21 5.74
C ASN A 59 -2.55 -1.20 6.14
N ARG A 60 -2.09 -2.25 5.45
CA ARG A 60 -2.39 -3.63 5.84
C ARG A 60 -1.77 -3.96 7.20
N ILE A 61 -0.52 -3.57 7.43
CA ILE A 61 0.16 -3.73 8.73
C ILE A 61 -0.59 -2.96 9.83
N LYS A 62 -0.94 -1.70 9.58
CA LYS A 62 -1.70 -0.87 10.54
C LYS A 62 -3.09 -1.45 10.85
N THR A 63 -3.77 -1.98 9.84
CA THR A 63 -5.11 -2.57 9.98
C THR A 63 -5.08 -3.91 10.71
N ALA A 64 -3.99 -4.67 10.60
CA ALA A 64 -3.81 -5.93 11.31
C ALA A 64 -3.70 -5.78 12.85
N ARG A 65 -3.50 -4.55 13.35
CA ARG A 65 -3.43 -4.23 14.80
C ARG A 65 -2.45 -5.11 15.57
N PHE A 66 -1.33 -5.45 14.95
CA PHE A 66 -0.27 -6.17 15.66
C PHE A 66 0.20 -5.37 16.88
N PRO A 67 0.47 -6.02 18.02
CA PRO A 67 0.89 -5.35 19.25
C PRO A 67 2.24 -4.62 19.11
N ALA A 68 3.06 -5.03 18.14
CA ALA A 68 4.28 -4.36 17.74
C ALA A 68 4.55 -4.62 16.25
N ARG A 69 5.28 -3.70 15.61
CA ARG A 69 5.89 -3.95 14.30
C ARG A 69 7.10 -4.86 14.54
N LYS A 70 7.07 -6.07 13.98
CA LYS A 70 8.21 -6.99 14.01
C LYS A 70 8.68 -7.26 12.59
N THR A 71 9.99 -7.25 12.38
CA THR A 71 10.59 -7.58 11.09
C THR A 71 11.51 -8.80 11.22
N LEU A 72 11.87 -9.43 10.10
CA LEU A 72 12.77 -10.59 10.12
C LEU A 72 14.19 -10.20 10.55
N GLU A 73 14.60 -8.94 10.34
CA GLU A 73 15.89 -8.40 10.77
C GLU A 73 16.02 -8.31 12.30
N GLU A 74 14.90 -8.18 13.01
CA GLU A 74 14.84 -8.13 14.47
C GLU A 74 14.86 -9.54 15.12
N PHE A 75 14.98 -10.61 14.32
CA PHE A 75 14.99 -11.98 14.87
C PHE A 75 16.26 -12.26 15.66
N ASP A 76 16.11 -12.50 16.96
CA ASP A 76 17.22 -12.82 17.87
C ASP A 76 17.59 -14.32 17.81
N PHE A 77 18.61 -14.62 17.00
CA PHE A 77 19.21 -15.96 16.90
C PHE A 77 20.01 -16.37 18.14
N GLY A 78 20.40 -15.43 19.00
CA GLY A 78 21.08 -15.71 20.27
C GLY A 78 20.12 -16.30 21.30
N PHE A 79 18.88 -15.80 21.32
CA PHE A 79 17.76 -16.31 22.12
C PHE A 79 17.21 -17.63 21.54
N GLN A 80 16.83 -17.65 20.26
CA GLN A 80 16.26 -18.84 19.63
C GLN A 80 17.31 -19.63 18.83
N ARG A 81 18.12 -20.43 19.54
CA ARG A 81 19.24 -21.17 18.95
C ARG A 81 18.85 -22.39 18.11
N SER A 82 17.62 -22.89 18.25
CA SER A 82 17.18 -24.08 17.50
C SER A 82 16.85 -23.78 16.02
N VAL A 83 16.63 -22.51 15.69
CA VAL A 83 16.25 -22.07 14.35
C VAL A 83 17.48 -21.67 13.55
N LYS A 84 17.65 -22.26 12.36
CA LYS A 84 18.74 -21.93 11.45
C LYS A 84 18.53 -20.55 10.82
N LYS A 85 19.55 -19.69 10.90
CA LYS A 85 19.54 -18.35 10.27
C LYS A 85 19.18 -18.38 8.79
N THR A 86 19.72 -19.35 8.05
CA THR A 86 19.45 -19.52 6.61
C THR A 86 17.96 -19.71 6.30
N VAL A 87 17.22 -20.43 7.15
CA VAL A 87 15.78 -20.65 6.96
C VAL A 87 15.01 -19.35 7.11
N VAL A 88 15.28 -18.59 8.18
CA VAL A 88 14.61 -17.30 8.41
C VAL A 88 14.96 -16.28 7.33
N SER A 89 16.21 -16.23 6.89
CA SER A 89 16.62 -15.35 5.78
C SER A 89 15.94 -15.73 4.45
N HIS A 90 15.76 -17.03 4.18
CA HIS A 90 15.07 -17.49 2.98
C HIS A 90 13.58 -17.09 2.97
N LEU A 91 12.92 -17.03 4.12
CA LEU A 91 11.54 -16.51 4.21
C LEU A 91 11.43 -15.07 3.70
N GLY A 92 12.48 -14.26 3.87
CA GLY A 92 12.53 -12.88 3.35
C GLY A 92 12.57 -12.79 1.82
N GLN A 93 12.92 -13.87 1.13
CA GLN A 93 12.92 -13.95 -0.34
C GLN A 93 11.52 -14.21 -0.91
N LEU A 94 10.56 -14.61 -0.06
CA LEU A 94 9.17 -14.85 -0.42
C LEU A 94 8.95 -15.96 -1.47
N ASP A 95 9.93 -16.85 -1.69
CA ASP A 95 9.83 -17.97 -2.64
C ASP A 95 8.64 -18.89 -2.36
N PHE A 96 8.26 -19.02 -1.09
CA PHE A 96 7.08 -19.80 -0.66
C PHE A 96 5.75 -19.27 -1.26
N LEU A 97 5.68 -17.98 -1.61
CA LEU A 97 4.51 -17.42 -2.30
C LEU A 97 4.43 -17.93 -3.74
N HIS A 98 5.58 -18.06 -4.41
CA HIS A 98 5.66 -18.59 -5.77
C HIS A 98 5.38 -20.10 -5.81
N SER A 99 5.87 -20.85 -4.83
CA SER A 99 5.59 -22.29 -4.69
C SER A 99 4.19 -22.60 -4.15
N ARG A 100 3.43 -21.59 -3.69
CA ARG A 100 2.12 -21.73 -3.03
C ARG A 100 2.19 -22.60 -1.78
N GLU A 101 3.27 -22.48 -1.02
CA GLU A 101 3.50 -23.20 0.22
C GLU A 101 3.10 -22.37 1.43
N ASN A 102 2.69 -23.05 2.50
CA ASN A 102 2.33 -22.41 3.76
C ASN A 102 3.52 -22.42 4.72
N VAL A 103 3.79 -21.28 5.34
CA VAL A 103 4.78 -21.15 6.42
C VAL A 103 4.05 -21.08 7.75
N VAL A 104 4.32 -22.02 8.64
CA VAL A 104 3.72 -22.08 9.98
C VAL A 104 4.82 -21.88 11.02
N MET A 105 4.66 -20.86 11.87
CA MET A 105 5.56 -20.59 13.00
C MET A 105 4.91 -21.09 14.29
N LEU A 106 5.55 -22.03 14.97
CA LEU A 106 5.07 -22.62 16.22
C LEU A 106 6.08 -22.34 17.34
N GLY A 107 5.57 -21.97 18.51
CA GLY A 107 6.33 -21.79 19.74
C GLY A 107 5.49 -22.22 20.94
N PRO A 108 6.12 -22.47 22.10
CA PRO A 108 5.38 -22.71 23.34
C PRO A 108 4.44 -21.52 23.67
N PRO A 109 3.27 -21.77 24.30
CA PRO A 109 2.28 -20.75 24.62
C PRO A 109 2.78 -19.70 25.63
#